data_AF-A0AAV2ARS4-F1
#
_entry.id   AF-A0AAV2ARS4-F1
#
_cell.length_a   1.000
_cell.length_b   1.000
_cell.length_c   1.000
_cell.angle_alpha   90.00
_cell.angle_beta   90.00
_cell.angle_gamma   90.00
#
_symmetry.space_group_name_H-M   'P 1'
#
loop_
_entity.id
_entity.type
_entity.pdbx_description
1 polymer ?
#
loop_
_entity_poly.entity_id
_entity_poly.type
_entity_poly.pdbx_seq_one_letter_code
_entity_poly.pdbx_strand_id
1 'polypeptide(L)'
;MALVQYDIDKWLEENKKYFVPPICNKLMYKDGQLKTFFVGGPNSRKDFHMEEGEEFFYMLKGDMRLVVYEQNHFRDIKIREGEVFMLPARVPHSPQRIADTIGLVIERERAPNETDLLRYYIDGTDKILYEKWFHCENLEELGPLIKEYFNSEAFKTGKPIPGSLLEDKPIKQDFERKLGDPFSLQKWLDRHEEILDKEGKKKLFDGQYVSRIHVLGKGEHFPDKDFPETFLWQIVLH
;
A
#
# COMPACT_ATOMS: atom_id res chain seq x y z
N MET A 1 -23.05 -1.60 12.30
CA MET A 1 -21.72 -1.23 12.84
C MET A 1 -21.82 0.16 13.43
N ALA A 2 -21.07 0.43 14.51
CA ALA A 2 -20.99 1.77 15.10
C ALA A 2 -20.09 2.66 14.23
N LEU A 3 -20.46 3.93 14.09
CA LEU A 3 -19.59 4.94 13.48
C LEU A 3 -18.37 5.15 14.39
N VAL A 4 -17.17 5.01 13.83
CA VAL A 4 -15.92 5.33 14.51
C VAL A 4 -15.36 6.60 13.90
N GLN A 5 -15.08 7.59 14.74
CA GLN A 5 -14.59 8.90 14.31
C GLN A 5 -13.23 9.18 14.96
N TYR A 6 -12.28 9.61 14.12
CA TYR A 6 -10.96 10.08 14.55
C TYR A 6 -10.72 11.50 14.06
N ASP A 7 -10.08 12.31 14.89
CA ASP A 7 -9.34 13.49 14.43
C ASP A 7 -7.97 12.99 14.01
N ILE A 8 -7.68 12.99 12.70
CA ILE A 8 -6.47 12.37 12.15
C ILE A 8 -5.22 13.14 12.58
N ASP A 9 -5.25 14.47 12.64
CA ASP A 9 -4.09 15.26 13.04
C ASP A 9 -3.74 15.00 14.51
N LYS A 10 -4.76 15.00 15.37
CA LYS A 10 -4.58 14.64 16.79
C LYS A 10 -4.11 13.20 16.93
N TRP A 11 -4.69 12.26 16.19
CA TRP A 11 -4.30 10.85 16.25
C TRP A 11 -2.85 10.64 15.81
N LEU A 12 -2.41 11.35 14.76
CA LEU A 12 -1.02 11.32 14.30
C LEU A 12 -0.06 11.85 15.37
N GLU A 13 -0.38 13.00 15.99
CA GLU A 13 0.47 13.58 17.05
C GLU A 13 0.59 12.66 18.27
N GLU A 14 -0.52 12.08 18.72
CA GLU A 14 -0.55 11.11 19.83
C GLU A 14 0.26 9.84 19.53
N ASN A 15 0.38 9.48 18.25
CA ASN A 15 1.04 8.27 17.78
C ASN A 15 2.41 8.51 17.11
N LYS A 16 2.94 9.73 17.16
CA LYS A 16 4.20 10.11 16.47
C LYS A 16 5.38 9.18 16.73
N LYS A 17 5.46 8.61 17.94
CA LYS A 17 6.51 7.65 18.36
C LYS A 17 6.53 6.35 17.54
N TYR A 18 5.44 6.00 16.86
CA TYR A 18 5.33 4.79 16.04
C TYR A 18 5.80 5.02 14.60
N PHE A 19 5.92 6.28 14.15
CA PHE A 19 6.29 6.63 12.77
C PHE A 19 7.80 6.78 12.55
N VAL A 20 8.59 6.31 13.52
CA VAL A 20 10.05 6.27 13.48
C VAL A 20 10.53 4.83 13.76
N PRO A 21 11.78 4.50 13.42
CA PRO A 21 12.34 3.19 13.74
C PRO A 21 12.25 2.86 15.24
N PRO A 22 12.04 1.58 15.61
CA PRO A 22 12.02 0.39 14.74
C PRO A 22 10.65 0.02 14.15
N ILE A 23 9.59 0.76 14.45
CA ILE A 23 8.21 0.35 14.10
C ILE A 23 7.78 0.93 12.75
N CYS A 24 8.02 2.22 12.55
CA CYS A 24 7.71 3.00 11.33
C CYS A 24 6.25 2.97 10.83
N ASN A 25 5.30 2.29 11.48
CA ASN A 25 3.91 2.24 11.06
C ASN A 25 2.96 2.08 12.26
N LYS A 26 1.69 2.42 12.05
CA LYS A 26 0.63 2.12 12.99
C LYS A 26 -0.72 1.97 12.29
N LEU A 27 -1.41 0.88 12.60
CA LEU A 27 -2.80 0.67 12.20
C LEU A 27 -3.73 1.59 13.01
N MET A 28 -4.57 2.38 12.32
CA MET A 28 -5.52 3.30 12.95
C MET A 28 -6.79 2.59 13.41
N TYR A 29 -7.31 1.66 12.59
CA TYR A 29 -8.53 0.93 12.87
C TYR A 29 -8.32 -0.56 12.58
N LYS A 30 -8.65 -1.40 13.57
CA LYS A 30 -8.38 -2.84 13.54
C LYS A 30 -9.63 -3.72 13.47
N ASP A 31 -10.79 -3.18 13.85
CA ASP A 31 -12.03 -3.94 14.04
C ASP A 31 -12.91 -3.92 12.76
N GLY A 32 -12.25 -3.96 11.60
CA GLY A 32 -12.87 -3.89 10.27
C GLY A 32 -12.08 -4.65 9.20
N GLN A 33 -12.68 -4.72 8.02
CA GLN A 33 -12.08 -5.28 6.81
C GLN A 33 -11.02 -4.34 6.23
N LEU A 34 -11.23 -3.03 6.24
CA LEU A 34 -10.24 -2.05 5.77
C LEU A 34 -9.12 -1.91 6.78
N LYS A 35 -7.89 -2.12 6.33
CA LYS A 35 -6.70 -1.90 7.14
C LYS A 35 -6.12 -0.53 6.75
N THR A 36 -6.28 0.44 7.64
CA THR A 36 -5.88 1.85 7.42
C THR A 36 -4.64 2.16 8.24
N PHE A 37 -3.50 2.30 7.59
CA PHE A 37 -2.20 2.50 8.21
C PHE A 37 -1.69 3.92 7.98
N PHE A 38 -1.05 4.48 8.99
CA PHE A 38 -0.10 5.56 8.80
C PHE A 38 1.32 5.03 8.95
N VAL A 39 2.18 5.39 8.01
CA VAL A 39 3.53 4.87 7.88
C VAL A 39 4.50 6.04 7.77
N GLY A 40 5.51 6.05 8.64
CA GLY A 40 6.61 7.00 8.60
C GLY A 40 7.95 6.36 8.22
N GLY A 41 9.05 7.01 8.63
CA GLY A 41 10.40 6.60 8.26
C GLY A 41 11.48 7.21 9.15
N PRO A 42 12.76 6.90 8.88
CA PRO A 42 13.25 6.20 7.70
C PRO A 42 12.98 4.70 7.75
N ASN A 43 12.58 4.13 6.62
CA ASN A 43 12.48 2.68 6.42
C ASN A 43 12.84 2.36 4.97
N SER A 44 14.00 1.74 4.76
CA SER A 44 14.43 1.26 3.45
C SER A 44 14.64 -0.23 3.52
N ARG A 45 14.12 -0.96 2.54
CA ARG A 45 14.05 -2.41 2.55
C ARG A 45 14.30 -2.97 1.16
N LYS A 46 14.79 -4.20 1.08
CA LYS A 46 15.09 -4.90 -0.19
C LYS A 46 14.03 -5.92 -0.57
N ASP A 47 13.17 -6.30 0.36
CA ASP A 47 12.09 -7.22 0.09
C ASP A 47 10.98 -6.54 -0.70
N PHE A 48 10.35 -7.35 -1.55
CA PHE A 48 9.17 -7.02 -2.30
C PHE A 48 8.01 -7.81 -1.71
N HIS A 49 6.95 -7.10 -1.35
CA HIS A 49 5.67 -7.68 -1.00
C HIS A 49 4.80 -7.78 -2.26
N MET A 50 3.93 -8.78 -2.32
CA MET A 50 2.92 -8.93 -3.35
C MET A 50 1.71 -9.62 -2.72
N GLU A 51 0.53 -9.09 -2.97
CA GLU A 51 -0.74 -9.60 -2.45
C GLU A 51 -1.82 -9.64 -3.53
N GLU A 52 -2.98 -10.22 -3.21
CA GLU A 52 -4.15 -10.24 -4.12
C GLU A 52 -5.10 -9.05 -3.92
N GLY A 53 -4.90 -8.27 -2.86
CA GLY A 53 -5.55 -6.99 -2.64
C GLY A 53 -4.91 -5.84 -3.42
N GLU A 54 -5.59 -4.69 -3.42
CA GLU A 54 -5.04 -3.43 -3.94
C GLU A 54 -4.60 -2.57 -2.75
N GLU A 55 -3.59 -1.71 -2.99
CA GLU A 55 -3.10 -0.77 -1.98
C GLU A 55 -3.25 0.66 -2.48
N PHE A 56 -3.96 1.48 -1.69
CA PHE A 56 -4.04 2.91 -1.90
C PHE A 56 -2.96 3.61 -1.08
N PHE A 57 -2.23 4.53 -1.72
CA PHE A 57 -1.21 5.36 -1.10
C PHE A 57 -1.60 6.84 -1.18
N TYR A 58 -1.38 7.56 -0.08
CA TYR A 58 -1.43 9.03 -0.06
C TYR A 58 -0.33 9.59 0.85
N MET A 59 0.51 10.46 0.34
CA MET A 59 1.58 11.08 1.14
C MET A 59 1.11 12.37 1.80
N LEU A 60 0.97 12.38 3.12
CA LEU A 60 0.57 13.56 3.90
C LEU A 60 1.76 14.49 4.14
N LYS A 61 2.94 13.90 4.40
CA LYS A 61 4.17 14.63 4.67
C LYS A 61 5.36 13.94 4.00
N GLY A 62 6.14 14.71 3.27
CA GLY A 62 7.34 14.30 2.56
C GLY A 62 7.10 13.31 1.43
N ASP A 63 8.19 12.92 0.77
CA ASP A 63 8.16 12.04 -0.39
C ASP A 63 8.46 10.59 0.00
N MET A 64 7.88 9.64 -0.73
CA MET A 64 8.33 8.24 -0.73
C MET A 64 8.70 7.76 -2.12
N ARG A 65 9.43 6.65 -2.17
CA ARG A 65 9.71 5.91 -3.40
C ARG A 65 9.16 4.49 -3.26
N LEU A 66 8.28 4.08 -4.17
CA LEU A 66 7.78 2.71 -4.27
C LEU A 66 8.50 2.03 -5.42
N VAL A 67 9.38 1.07 -5.13
CA VAL A 67 10.02 0.28 -6.18
C VAL A 67 9.06 -0.84 -6.55
N VAL A 68 8.68 -0.95 -7.82
CA VAL A 68 7.76 -1.98 -8.30
C VAL A 68 8.45 -2.84 -9.36
N TYR A 69 8.02 -4.09 -9.49
CA TYR A 69 8.39 -4.94 -10.61
C TYR A 69 7.22 -5.04 -11.60
N GLU A 70 7.20 -4.11 -12.55
CA GLU A 70 6.15 -3.91 -13.54
C GLU A 70 6.66 -4.37 -14.91
N GLN A 71 5.86 -5.10 -15.70
CA GLN A 71 6.19 -5.44 -17.11
C GLN A 71 7.65 -5.91 -17.31
N ASN A 72 8.12 -6.82 -16.46
CA ASN A 72 9.48 -7.38 -16.47
C ASN A 72 10.63 -6.37 -16.23
N HIS A 73 10.36 -5.25 -15.57
CA HIS A 73 11.40 -4.30 -15.19
C HIS A 73 11.13 -3.69 -13.80
N PHE A 74 12.20 -3.33 -13.11
CA PHE A 74 12.09 -2.52 -11.91
C PHE A 74 11.81 -1.07 -12.29
N ARG A 75 10.80 -0.46 -11.66
CA ARG A 75 10.46 0.95 -11.81
C ARG A 75 10.41 1.60 -10.44
N ASP A 76 11.05 2.76 -10.34
CA ASP A 76 10.95 3.63 -9.16
C ASP A 76 9.77 4.59 -9.33
N ILE A 77 8.70 4.39 -8.57
CA ILE A 77 7.57 5.30 -8.52
C ILE A 77 7.79 6.29 -7.38
N LYS A 78 8.03 7.56 -7.71
CA LYS A 78 8.13 8.63 -6.71
C LYS A 78 6.74 9.17 -6.41
N ILE A 79 6.28 9.01 -5.17
CA ILE A 79 5.01 9.55 -4.67
C ILE A 79 5.37 10.71 -3.75
N ARG A 80 5.12 11.95 -4.20
CA ARG A 80 5.47 13.17 -3.46
C ARG A 80 4.41 13.52 -2.43
N GLU A 81 4.78 14.40 -1.50
CA GLU A 81 3.81 15.03 -0.60
C GLU A 81 2.58 15.57 -1.36
N GLY A 82 1.39 15.25 -0.87
CA GLY A 82 0.10 15.58 -1.49
C GLY A 82 -0.29 14.72 -2.70
N GLU A 83 0.54 13.77 -3.13
CA GLU A 83 0.22 12.84 -4.22
C GLU A 83 -0.46 11.57 -3.72
N VAL A 84 -1.41 11.09 -4.52
CA VAL A 84 -2.08 9.79 -4.36
C VAL A 84 -1.62 8.82 -5.43
N PHE A 85 -1.65 7.52 -5.10
CA PHE A 85 -1.32 6.45 -6.02
C PHE A 85 -2.15 5.19 -5.68
N MET A 86 -2.57 4.46 -6.70
CA MET A 86 -3.28 3.19 -6.55
C MET A 86 -2.42 2.06 -7.11
N LEU A 87 -2.01 1.13 -6.24
CA LEU A 87 -1.32 -0.07 -6.63
C LEU A 87 -2.34 -1.19 -6.88
N PRO A 88 -2.41 -1.74 -8.10
CA PRO A 88 -3.27 -2.87 -8.38
C PRO A 88 -2.73 -4.18 -7.78
N ALA A 89 -3.62 -5.16 -7.66
CA ALA A 89 -3.30 -6.48 -7.15
C ALA A 89 -2.16 -7.18 -7.91
N ARG A 90 -1.43 -8.02 -7.18
CA ARG A 90 -0.41 -8.95 -7.68
C ARG A 90 0.78 -8.28 -8.37
N VAL A 91 1.11 -7.07 -7.94
CA VAL A 91 2.31 -6.34 -8.37
C VAL A 91 3.34 -6.36 -7.24
N PRO A 92 4.53 -6.99 -7.43
CA PRO A 92 5.58 -6.93 -6.44
C PRO A 92 6.05 -5.51 -6.24
N HIS A 93 6.10 -5.07 -4.99
CA HIS A 93 6.43 -3.70 -4.64
C HIS A 93 7.25 -3.62 -3.34
N SER A 94 8.11 -2.61 -3.23
CA SER A 94 9.05 -2.42 -2.13
C SER A 94 9.07 -0.93 -1.72
N PRO A 95 8.33 -0.54 -0.67
CA PRO A 95 8.23 0.84 -0.25
C PRO A 95 9.50 1.33 0.45
N GLN A 96 9.96 2.51 0.06
CA GLN A 96 11.14 3.19 0.58
C GLN A 96 10.73 4.55 1.14
N ARG A 97 10.93 4.76 2.44
CA ARG A 97 10.57 5.97 3.15
C ARG A 97 11.82 6.60 3.75
N ILE A 98 11.96 7.92 3.56
CA ILE A 98 13.02 8.70 4.20
C ILE A 98 12.55 9.16 5.60
N ALA A 99 13.44 9.79 6.36
CA ALA A 99 13.09 10.34 7.67
C ALA A 99 12.05 11.47 7.54
N ASP A 100 11.25 11.66 8.60
CA ASP A 100 10.29 12.76 8.72
C ASP A 100 9.18 12.80 7.64
N THR A 101 8.76 11.62 7.19
CA THR A 101 7.61 11.45 6.26
C THR A 101 6.42 10.84 6.98
N ILE A 102 5.20 11.09 6.49
CA ILE A 102 3.96 10.40 6.88
C ILE A 102 3.18 10.10 5.61
N GLY A 103 2.85 8.82 5.40
CA GLY A 103 1.96 8.38 4.34
C GLY A 103 0.82 7.52 4.88
N LEU A 104 -0.36 7.69 4.30
CA LEU A 104 -1.49 6.79 4.46
C LEU A 104 -1.36 5.62 3.49
N VAL A 105 -1.60 4.41 3.99
CA VAL A 105 -1.82 3.20 3.19
C VAL A 105 -3.18 2.60 3.58
N ILE A 106 -4.01 2.29 2.58
CA ILE A 106 -5.25 1.54 2.80
C ILE A 106 -5.19 0.27 1.95
N GLU A 107 -5.38 -0.85 2.62
CA GLU A 107 -5.58 -2.18 2.02
C GLU A 107 -6.80 -2.84 2.69
N ARG A 108 -7.02 -4.13 2.40
CA ARG A 108 -8.09 -4.92 3.04
C ARG A 108 -7.56 -6.21 3.64
N GLU A 109 -8.31 -6.72 4.61
CA GLU A 109 -8.18 -8.08 5.09
C GLU A 109 -8.23 -9.09 3.95
N ARG A 110 -7.36 -10.09 4.05
CA ARG A 110 -7.26 -11.17 3.08
C ARG A 110 -8.47 -12.08 3.21
N ALA A 111 -9.02 -12.53 2.09
CA ALA A 111 -9.97 -13.63 2.10
C ALA A 111 -9.24 -14.93 2.48
N PRO A 112 -9.91 -15.94 3.09
CA PRO A 112 -9.23 -17.14 3.60
C PRO A 112 -8.39 -17.94 2.58
N ASN A 113 -8.68 -17.75 1.29
CA ASN A 113 -7.99 -18.42 0.18
C ASN A 113 -6.92 -17.54 -0.49
N GLU A 114 -6.73 -16.31 -0.03
CA GLU A 114 -5.74 -15.41 -0.58
C GLU A 114 -4.37 -15.64 0.04
N THR A 115 -3.33 -15.43 -0.76
CA THR A 115 -1.94 -15.60 -0.36
C THR A 115 -1.15 -14.31 -0.56
N ASP A 116 -0.18 -14.09 0.30
CA ASP A 116 0.81 -13.04 0.21
C ASP A 116 2.17 -13.64 -0.08
N LEU A 117 3.04 -12.82 -0.66
CA LEU A 117 4.41 -13.18 -0.99
C LEU A 117 5.37 -12.13 -0.43
N LEU A 118 6.40 -12.61 0.26
CA LEU A 118 7.62 -11.85 0.54
C LEU A 118 8.73 -12.37 -0.36
N ARG A 119 9.34 -11.52 -1.19
CA ARG A 119 10.35 -11.89 -2.18
C ARG A 119 11.60 -11.02 -2.05
N TYR A 120 12.77 -11.62 -2.26
CA TYR A 120 14.02 -10.91 -2.49
C TYR A 120 14.59 -11.29 -3.86
N TYR A 121 15.26 -10.33 -4.51
CA TYR A 121 15.94 -10.54 -5.77
C TYR A 121 17.46 -10.55 -5.56
N ILE A 122 18.19 -11.19 -6.48
CA ILE A 122 19.65 -11.12 -6.51
C ILE A 122 20.02 -9.68 -6.89
N ASP A 123 20.89 -9.06 -6.08
CA ASP A 123 21.33 -7.68 -6.27
C ASP A 123 21.75 -7.40 -7.72
N GLY A 124 21.14 -6.36 -8.32
CA GLY A 124 21.43 -5.93 -9.69
C GLY A 124 20.76 -6.77 -10.79
N THR A 125 19.85 -7.70 -10.44
CA THR A 125 19.14 -8.54 -11.41
C THR A 125 17.65 -8.66 -11.08
N ASP A 126 16.86 -9.17 -12.02
CA ASP A 126 15.45 -9.56 -11.86
C ASP A 126 15.28 -11.03 -11.43
N LYS A 127 16.38 -11.74 -11.15
CA LYS A 127 16.35 -13.13 -10.71
C LYS A 127 15.99 -13.22 -9.24
N ILE A 128 15.05 -14.10 -8.93
CA ILE A 128 14.58 -14.34 -7.57
C ILE A 128 15.70 -14.99 -6.74
N LEU A 129 15.97 -14.42 -5.56
CA LEU A 129 16.90 -14.95 -4.56
C LEU A 129 16.16 -15.82 -3.52
N TYR A 130 15.01 -15.33 -3.04
CA TYR A 130 14.24 -15.96 -1.98
C TYR A 130 12.76 -15.60 -2.12
N GLU A 131 11.87 -16.54 -1.83
CA GLU A 131 10.43 -16.33 -1.73
C GLU A 131 9.88 -17.00 -0.49
N LYS A 132 8.91 -16.35 0.15
CA LYS A 132 8.07 -16.95 1.18
C LYS A 132 6.61 -16.62 0.89
N TRP A 133 5.81 -17.67 0.75
CA TRP A 133 4.37 -17.60 0.54
C TRP A 133 3.66 -17.86 1.87
N PHE A 134 2.67 -17.05 2.21
CA PHE A 134 1.97 -17.11 3.49
C PHE A 134 0.56 -16.50 3.37
N HIS A 135 -0.34 -16.84 4.30
CA HIS A 135 -1.61 -16.16 4.44
C HIS A 135 -1.41 -15.02 5.46
N CYS A 136 -1.65 -13.77 5.06
CA CYS A 136 -1.44 -12.63 5.95
C CYS A 136 -2.70 -12.33 6.77
N GLU A 137 -2.69 -12.67 8.06
CA GLU A 137 -3.74 -12.24 8.99
C GLU A 137 -3.40 -10.86 9.59
N ASN A 138 -2.12 -10.62 9.87
CA ASN A 138 -1.60 -9.35 10.36
C ASN A 138 -0.22 -9.02 9.76
N LEU A 139 -0.03 -7.78 9.32
CA LEU A 139 1.27 -7.31 8.79
C LEU A 139 2.44 -7.39 9.80
N GLU A 140 2.17 -7.50 11.11
CA GLU A 140 3.22 -7.78 12.11
C GLU A 140 3.97 -9.11 11.84
N GLU A 141 3.35 -10.04 11.11
CA GLU A 141 3.95 -11.32 10.70
C GLU A 141 5.10 -11.16 9.71
N LEU A 142 5.19 -10.04 8.99
CA LEU A 142 6.30 -9.75 8.08
C LEU A 142 7.64 -9.69 8.82
N GLY A 143 7.65 -9.20 10.06
CA GLY A 143 8.88 -9.08 10.86
C GLY A 143 9.61 -10.41 11.06
N PRO A 144 8.94 -11.46 11.56
CA PRO A 144 9.47 -12.83 11.60
C PRO A 144 9.95 -13.37 10.25
N LEU A 145 9.20 -13.17 9.15
CA LEU A 145 9.59 -13.66 7.81
C LEU A 145 10.85 -12.97 7.28
N ILE A 146 10.98 -11.67 7.54
CA ILE A 146 12.19 -10.90 7.22
C ILE A 146 13.39 -11.42 8.02
N LYS A 147 13.20 -11.72 9.32
CA LYS A 147 14.25 -12.33 10.15
C LYS A 147 14.63 -13.74 9.65
N GLU A 148 13.67 -14.53 9.18
CA GLU A 148 13.92 -15.83 8.55
C GLU A 148 14.85 -15.66 7.34
N TYR A 149 14.55 -14.72 6.45
CA TYR A 149 15.41 -14.42 5.30
C TYR A 149 16.83 -14.04 5.71
N PHE A 150 17.02 -13.11 6.65
CA PHE A 150 18.35 -12.66 7.08
C PHE A 150 19.17 -13.78 7.76
N ASN A 151 18.53 -14.83 8.26
CA ASN A 151 19.20 -16.00 8.82
C ASN A 151 19.41 -17.14 7.81
N SER A 152 18.87 -17.02 6.59
CA SER A 152 18.89 -18.06 5.56
C SER A 152 20.25 -18.19 4.86
N GLU A 153 20.51 -19.36 4.26
CA GLU A 153 21.66 -19.56 3.38
C GLU A 153 21.58 -18.70 2.11
N ALA A 154 20.37 -18.34 1.66
CA ALA A 154 20.20 -17.46 0.51
C ALA A 154 20.80 -16.06 0.79
N PHE A 155 20.54 -15.51 1.97
CA PHE A 155 21.14 -14.24 2.39
C PHE A 155 22.66 -14.34 2.54
N LYS A 156 23.16 -15.42 3.17
CA LYS A 156 24.61 -15.60 3.39
C LYS A 156 25.40 -15.79 2.10
N THR A 157 24.83 -16.48 1.11
CA THR A 157 25.53 -16.87 -0.13
C THR A 157 25.20 -15.97 -1.33
N GLY A 158 24.12 -15.19 -1.25
CA GLY A 158 23.59 -14.43 -2.39
C GLY A 158 23.05 -15.33 -3.51
N LYS A 159 22.75 -16.60 -3.23
CA LYS A 159 22.27 -17.58 -4.20
C LYS A 159 20.95 -18.21 -3.75
N PRO A 160 20.04 -18.54 -4.67
CA PRO A 160 18.85 -19.30 -4.32
C PRO A 160 19.21 -20.64 -3.71
N ILE A 161 18.44 -21.08 -2.72
CA ILE A 161 18.57 -22.42 -2.15
C ILE A 161 17.96 -23.41 -3.16
N PRO A 162 18.67 -24.48 -3.58
CA PRO A 162 18.13 -25.46 -4.51
C PRO A 162 16.80 -26.04 -4.02
N GLY A 163 15.76 -25.97 -4.86
CA GLY A 163 14.42 -26.47 -4.55
C GLY A 163 13.57 -25.57 -3.64
N SER A 164 14.05 -24.40 -3.21
CA SER A 164 13.26 -23.49 -2.34
C SER A 164 12.28 -22.60 -3.11
N LEU A 165 12.51 -22.39 -4.41
CA LEU A 165 11.62 -21.62 -5.27
C LEU A 165 10.59 -22.55 -5.88
N LEU A 166 9.31 -22.22 -5.70
CA LEU A 166 8.21 -23.04 -6.22
C LEU A 166 8.14 -22.91 -7.75
N GLU A 167 8.07 -24.04 -8.44
CA GLU A 167 7.80 -24.09 -9.88
C GLU A 167 6.35 -23.67 -10.17
N ASP A 168 5.41 -24.21 -9.40
CA ASP A 168 3.99 -23.82 -9.43
C ASP A 168 3.70 -22.83 -8.31
N LYS A 169 3.46 -21.56 -8.69
CA LYS A 169 3.28 -20.47 -7.74
C LYS A 169 1.80 -20.37 -7.32
N PRO A 170 1.49 -20.21 -6.02
CA PRO A 170 0.12 -20.06 -5.54
C PRO A 170 -0.63 -18.92 -6.23
N ILE A 171 0.07 -17.84 -6.55
CA ILE A 171 -0.47 -16.68 -7.25
C ILE A 171 0.42 -16.31 -8.43
N LYS A 172 -0.21 -15.96 -9.55
CA LYS A 172 0.45 -15.41 -10.73
C LYS A 172 0.57 -13.90 -10.59
N GLN A 173 1.80 -13.40 -10.61
CA GLN A 173 2.07 -11.98 -10.72
C GLN A 173 1.41 -11.39 -11.98
N ASP A 174 0.90 -10.15 -11.88
CA ASP A 174 0.45 -9.38 -13.03
C ASP A 174 1.66 -8.76 -13.75
N PHE A 175 1.95 -9.24 -14.96
CA PHE A 175 3.03 -8.73 -15.81
C PHE A 175 2.52 -7.85 -16.94
N GLU A 176 1.20 -7.78 -17.15
CA GLU A 176 0.62 -7.12 -18.32
C GLU A 176 0.22 -5.69 -18.00
N ARG A 177 -0.33 -5.49 -16.80
CA ARG A 177 -0.88 -4.20 -16.38
C ARG A 177 0.22 -3.14 -16.28
N LYS A 178 0.02 -2.07 -17.04
CA LYS A 178 0.78 -0.83 -16.89
C LYS A 178 0.20 0.00 -15.74
N LEU A 179 1.04 0.36 -14.79
CA LEU A 179 0.76 1.23 -13.66
C LEU A 179 0.68 2.68 -14.11
N GLY A 180 -0.33 3.38 -13.59
CA GLY A 180 -0.44 4.83 -13.70
C GLY A 180 0.70 5.55 -12.97
N ASP A 181 0.77 6.86 -13.14
CA ASP A 181 1.65 7.71 -12.34
C ASP A 181 0.89 8.25 -11.12
N PRO A 182 1.58 8.50 -9.99
CA PRO A 182 1.02 9.28 -8.90
C PRO A 182 0.61 10.66 -9.38
N PHE A 183 -0.40 11.25 -8.75
CA PHE A 183 -0.84 12.60 -9.07
C PHE A 183 -1.22 13.38 -7.83
N SER A 184 -1.00 14.69 -7.87
CA SER A 184 -1.39 15.61 -6.80
C SER A 184 -2.90 15.61 -6.61
N LEU A 185 -3.33 15.29 -5.38
CA LEU A 185 -4.74 15.31 -5.01
C LEU A 185 -5.31 16.73 -5.12
N GLN A 186 -4.59 17.75 -4.64
CA GLN A 186 -5.02 19.15 -4.75
C GLN A 186 -5.29 19.55 -6.21
N LYS A 187 -4.32 19.34 -7.10
CA LYS A 187 -4.50 19.67 -8.52
C LYS A 187 -5.59 18.85 -9.19
N TRP A 188 -5.86 17.64 -8.68
CA TRP A 188 -6.99 16.85 -9.15
C TRP A 188 -8.31 17.48 -8.69
N LEU A 189 -8.42 17.91 -7.43
CA LEU A 189 -9.62 18.58 -6.91
C LEU A 189 -9.90 19.90 -7.63
N ASP A 190 -8.88 20.74 -7.81
CA ASP A 190 -9.02 22.03 -8.53
C ASP A 190 -9.59 21.85 -9.94
N ARG A 191 -9.16 20.80 -10.65
CA ARG A 191 -9.62 20.49 -12.01
C ARG A 191 -11.04 19.92 -12.07
N HIS A 192 -11.56 19.42 -10.96
CA HIS A 192 -12.84 18.73 -10.91
C HIS A 192 -13.86 19.43 -10.00
N GLU A 193 -13.57 20.62 -9.48
CA GLU A 193 -14.44 21.41 -8.61
C GLU A 193 -15.84 21.55 -9.21
N GLU A 194 -15.95 21.97 -10.48
CA GLU A 194 -17.26 22.13 -11.14
C GLU A 194 -18.07 20.82 -11.20
N ILE A 195 -17.42 19.68 -11.44
CA ILE A 195 -18.10 18.39 -11.50
C ILE A 195 -18.53 17.96 -10.10
N LEU A 196 -17.68 18.19 -9.09
CA LEU A 196 -18.00 17.89 -7.70
C LEU A 196 -19.16 18.73 -7.18
N ASP A 197 -19.25 20.00 -7.60
CA ASP A 197 -20.37 20.88 -7.24
C ASP A 197 -21.68 20.51 -7.94
N LYS A 198 -21.61 20.06 -9.21
CA LYS A 198 -22.80 19.70 -10.01
C LYS A 198 -23.32 18.29 -9.72
N GLU A 199 -22.41 17.31 -9.66
CA GLU A 199 -22.74 15.88 -9.55
C GLU A 199 -22.60 15.34 -8.12
N GLY A 200 -21.99 16.10 -7.22
CA GLY A 200 -21.80 15.75 -5.82
C GLY A 200 -20.70 14.70 -5.57
N LYS A 201 -20.31 13.89 -6.55
CA LYS A 201 -19.24 12.89 -6.37
C LYS A 201 -18.52 12.55 -7.67
N LYS A 202 -17.25 12.16 -7.58
CA LYS A 202 -16.47 11.66 -8.71
C LYS A 202 -15.48 10.58 -8.28
N LYS A 203 -15.28 9.56 -9.11
CA LYS A 203 -14.23 8.55 -8.90
C LYS A 203 -12.84 9.18 -9.01
N LEU A 204 -11.95 8.87 -8.07
CA LEU A 204 -10.60 9.42 -8.02
C LEU A 204 -9.66 8.77 -9.04
N PHE A 205 -9.79 7.44 -9.22
CA PHE A 205 -8.99 6.67 -10.18
C PHE A 205 -9.87 6.13 -11.29
N ASP A 206 -9.42 6.36 -12.53
CA ASP A 206 -9.97 5.70 -13.72
C ASP A 206 -9.34 4.30 -13.85
N GLY A 207 -10.13 3.33 -14.30
CA GLY A 207 -9.66 1.96 -14.52
C GLY A 207 -10.52 0.89 -13.85
N GLN A 208 -10.10 -0.36 -14.02
CA GLN A 208 -10.74 -1.52 -13.40
C GLN A 208 -10.03 -1.85 -12.09
N TYR A 209 -10.50 -1.19 -11.03
CA TYR A 209 -10.11 -1.45 -9.64
C TYR A 209 -11.27 -2.10 -8.89
N VAL A 210 -10.94 -2.98 -7.96
CA VAL A 210 -11.92 -3.52 -6.99
C VAL A 210 -12.26 -2.44 -5.97
N SER A 211 -11.26 -1.67 -5.54
CA SER A 211 -11.39 -0.55 -4.61
C SER A 211 -12.17 0.59 -5.25
N ARG A 212 -13.12 1.15 -4.50
CA ARG A 212 -13.96 2.26 -4.94
C ARG A 212 -13.60 3.54 -4.19
N ILE A 213 -12.71 4.34 -4.78
CA ILE A 213 -12.31 5.62 -4.20
C ILE A 213 -13.05 6.75 -4.89
N HIS A 214 -13.86 7.46 -4.12
CA HIS A 214 -14.63 8.61 -4.59
C HIS A 214 -14.24 9.86 -3.79
N VAL A 215 -14.16 10.98 -4.50
CA VAL A 215 -14.19 12.31 -3.89
C VAL A 215 -15.63 12.77 -3.85
N LEU A 216 -16.05 13.25 -2.68
CA LEU A 216 -17.40 13.73 -2.42
C LEU A 216 -17.37 15.26 -2.33
N GLY A 217 -18.18 15.92 -3.16
CA GLY A 217 -18.52 17.33 -3.07
C GLY A 217 -19.69 17.58 -2.12
N LYS A 218 -20.24 18.80 -2.14
CA LYS A 218 -21.37 19.19 -1.29
C LYS A 218 -22.61 18.34 -1.58
N GLY A 219 -23.32 17.92 -0.54
CA GLY A 219 -24.58 17.19 -0.67
C GLY A 219 -24.71 16.04 0.31
N GLU A 220 -25.71 15.20 0.08
CA GLU A 220 -25.94 13.97 0.83
C GLU A 220 -25.36 12.77 0.08
N HIS A 221 -24.55 11.97 0.79
CA HIS A 221 -23.88 10.81 0.24
C HIS A 221 -24.17 9.58 1.09
N PHE A 222 -24.29 8.43 0.43
CA PHE A 222 -24.57 7.16 1.07
C PHE A 222 -23.46 6.16 0.74
N PRO A 223 -23.03 5.34 1.70
CA PRO A 223 -22.10 4.24 1.44
C PRO A 223 -22.64 3.28 0.37
N ASP A 224 -21.73 2.67 -0.38
CA ASP A 224 -22.08 1.62 -1.32
C ASP A 224 -22.58 0.39 -0.55
N LYS A 225 -23.83 -0.02 -0.79
CA LYS A 225 -24.50 -1.10 -0.03
C LYS A 225 -23.82 -2.47 -0.17
N ASP A 226 -23.07 -2.68 -1.23
CA ASP A 226 -22.41 -3.94 -1.53
C ASP A 226 -21.01 -4.05 -0.89
N PHE A 227 -20.55 -2.97 -0.23
CA PHE A 227 -19.26 -2.96 0.46
C PHE A 227 -19.47 -3.13 1.97
N PRO A 228 -18.68 -4.00 2.62
CA PRO A 228 -18.85 -4.29 4.04
C PRO A 228 -18.39 -3.13 4.94
N GLU A 229 -17.53 -2.25 4.43
CA GLU A 229 -16.97 -1.13 5.18
C GLU A 229 -16.67 0.06 4.26
N THR A 230 -16.69 1.27 4.83
CA THR A 230 -16.33 2.52 4.13
C THR A 230 -15.50 3.39 5.05
N PHE A 231 -14.34 3.82 4.57
CA PHE A 231 -13.53 4.85 5.20
C PHE A 231 -13.87 6.22 4.59
N LEU A 232 -14.29 7.16 5.44
CA LEU A 232 -14.54 8.55 5.04
C LEU A 232 -13.50 9.44 5.71
N TRP A 233 -12.85 10.27 4.90
CA TRP A 233 -11.92 11.28 5.38
C TRP A 233 -12.24 12.64 4.79
N GLN A 234 -12.60 13.57 5.66
CA GLN A 234 -12.66 14.98 5.32
C GLN A 234 -11.24 15.56 5.38
N ILE A 235 -10.66 15.80 4.21
CA ILE A 235 -9.32 16.39 4.09
C ILE A 235 -9.48 17.91 4.04
N VAL A 236 -8.74 18.62 4.89
CA VAL A 236 -8.54 20.07 4.77
C VAL A 236 -7.23 20.25 4.02
N LEU A 237 -7.32 20.70 2.78
CA LEU A 237 -6.13 21.03 2.00
C LEU A 237 -5.89 22.55 2.09
N HIS A 238 -4.62 22.94 2.19
CA HIS A 238 -4.18 24.32 2.34
C HIS A 238 -3.61 24.89 1.05
#